data_AF-A0A7W3UYN4-F1
#
_entry.id   AF-A0A7W3UYN4-F1
#
_cell.length_a   1.000
_cell.length_b   1.000
_cell.length_c   1.000
_cell.angle_alpha   90.00
_cell.angle_beta   90.00
_cell.angle_gamma   90.00
#
_symmetry.space_group_name_H-M   'P 1'
#
loop_
_entity.id
_entity.type
_entity.pdbx_description
1 polymer ?
#
loop_
_entity_poly.entity_id
_entity_poly.type
_entity_poly.pdbx_seq_one_letter_code
_entity_poly.pdbx_strand_id
1 'polypeptide(L)'
;MGVYYLVGAFIAGLVARLLQRRMPLLASHDNLHALRLFSSFFVPFYFFNAGTHVPGDALSLEALGLGVLITLVVLPLRLAVIVLQRRMVFGESLRSSLRVALALSPSLIFTLVLAGIMREHFAVPPVLYGALLFYAAVTTLLPSLVFRKALDVDPAQYERPDGDAQQKGPAT
;
A
#
# COMPACT_ATOMS: atom_id res chain seq x y z
N MET A 1 -19.04 -7.00 6.38
CA MET A 1 -19.67 -5.85 5.66
C MET A 1 -18.67 -4.85 5.02
N GLY A 2 -17.39 -4.78 5.44
CA GLY A 2 -16.42 -3.75 4.97
C GLY A 2 -15.86 -3.88 3.55
N VAL A 3 -15.98 -5.05 2.91
CA VAL A 3 -15.38 -5.33 1.59
C VAL A 3 -15.93 -4.42 0.49
N TYR A 4 -17.26 -4.27 0.44
CA TYR A 4 -17.91 -3.49 -0.60
C TYR A 4 -17.50 -2.01 -0.56
N TYR A 5 -17.19 -1.48 0.63
CA TYR A 5 -16.65 -0.13 0.78
C TYR A 5 -15.21 -0.01 0.27
N LEU A 6 -14.33 -0.97 0.56
CA LEU A 6 -12.95 -0.95 0.09
C LEU A 6 -12.88 -1.15 -1.43
N VAL A 7 -13.61 -2.14 -1.95
CA VAL A 7 -13.71 -2.39 -3.39
C VAL A 7 -14.35 -1.19 -4.09
N GLY A 8 -15.41 -0.61 -3.52
CA GLY A 8 -16.04 0.61 -4.03
C GLY A 8 -15.08 1.79 -4.09
N ALA A 9 -14.33 2.05 -3.01
CA ALA A 9 -13.33 3.11 -2.96
C ALA A 9 -12.18 2.87 -3.97
N PHE A 10 -11.73 1.63 -4.11
CA PHE A 10 -10.71 1.25 -5.09
C PHE A 10 -11.20 1.48 -6.53
N ILE A 11 -12.42 1.02 -6.86
CA ILE A 11 -13.01 1.22 -8.19
C ILE A 11 -13.24 2.71 -8.45
N ALA A 12 -13.78 3.47 -7.49
CA ALA A 12 -13.97 4.90 -7.63
C ALA A 12 -12.63 5.62 -7.90
N GLY A 13 -11.57 5.27 -7.16
CA GLY A 13 -10.23 5.80 -7.39
C GLY A 13 -9.65 5.43 -8.76
N LEU A 14 -9.85 4.18 -9.20
CA LEU A 14 -9.43 3.72 -10.53
C LEU A 14 -10.16 4.49 -11.64
N VAL A 15 -11.49 4.63 -11.53
CA VAL A 15 -12.32 5.38 -12.48
C VAL A 15 -11.92 6.84 -12.50
N ALA A 16 -11.72 7.48 -11.34
CA ALA A 16 -11.25 8.86 -11.25
C ALA A 16 -9.90 9.06 -11.96
N ARG A 17 -8.95 8.13 -11.78
CA ARG A 17 -7.64 8.17 -12.47
C ARG A 17 -7.75 7.97 -13.98
N LEU A 18 -8.65 7.10 -14.44
CA LEU A 18 -8.91 6.90 -15.87
C LEU A 18 -9.61 8.12 -16.49
N LEU A 19 -10.53 8.75 -15.76
CA LEU A 19 -11.24 9.95 -16.18
C LEU A 19 -10.30 11.15 -16.28
N GLN A 20 -9.38 11.32 -15.33
CA GLN A 20 -8.36 12.37 -15.37
C GLN A 20 -7.52 12.34 -16.65
N ARG A 21 -7.19 11.14 -17.18
CA ARG A 21 -6.48 11.00 -18.46
C ARG A 21 -7.32 11.45 -19.66
N ARG A 22 -8.65 11.36 -19.59
CA ARG A 22 -9.56 11.69 -20.70
C ARG A 22 -10.18 13.09 -20.59
N MET A 23 -10.33 13.62 -19.38
CA MET A 23 -10.99 14.90 -19.11
C MET A 23 -10.24 15.67 -17.99
N PRO A 24 -9.03 16.17 -18.26
CA PRO A 24 -8.16 16.77 -17.25
C PRO A 24 -8.72 18.06 -16.62
N LEU A 25 -9.66 18.75 -17.28
CA LEU A 25 -10.27 19.97 -16.78
C LEU A 25 -11.32 19.75 -15.67
N LEU A 26 -11.89 18.54 -15.56
CA LEU A 26 -12.88 18.19 -14.52
C LEU A 26 -12.23 17.61 -13.25
N ALA A 27 -11.02 17.08 -13.37
CA ALA A 27 -10.19 16.63 -12.26
C ALA A 27 -9.15 17.71 -11.95
N SER A 28 -9.63 18.87 -11.45
CA SER A 28 -8.75 19.99 -11.11
C SER A 28 -7.73 19.58 -10.03
N HIS A 29 -6.58 20.26 -10.02
CA HIS A 29 -5.55 20.09 -9.00
C HIS A 29 -6.12 20.32 -7.59
N ASP A 30 -7.12 21.19 -7.45
CA ASP A 30 -7.80 21.49 -6.19
C ASP A 30 -8.58 20.30 -5.64
N ASN A 31 -9.28 19.55 -6.50
CA ASN A 31 -10.03 18.36 -6.09
C ASN A 31 -9.09 17.25 -5.57
N LEU A 32 -7.93 17.08 -6.22
CA LEU A 32 -6.91 16.12 -5.76
C LEU A 32 -6.23 16.58 -4.47
N HIS A 33 -6.02 17.89 -4.32
CA HIS A 33 -5.49 18.48 -3.09
C HIS A 33 -6.46 18.33 -1.92
N ALA A 34 -7.76 18.57 -2.15
CA ALA A 34 -8.82 18.37 -1.16
C ALA A 34 -8.94 16.90 -0.75
N LEU A 35 -8.93 15.97 -1.72
CA LEU A 35 -8.94 14.53 -1.43
C LEU A 35 -7.70 14.11 -0.63
N ARG A 36 -6.54 14.72 -0.89
CA ARG A 36 -5.30 14.48 -0.15
C ARG A 36 -5.45 14.92 1.31
N LEU A 37 -5.86 16.16 1.56
CA LEU A 37 -6.11 16.69 2.91
C LEU A 37 -7.12 15.83 3.68
N PHE A 38 -8.21 15.46 3.01
CA PHE A 38 -9.20 14.54 3.56
C PHE A 38 -8.57 13.21 3.95
N SER A 39 -7.83 12.56 3.05
CA SER A 39 -7.21 11.26 3.32
C SER A 39 -6.17 11.31 4.44
N SER A 40 -5.31 12.34 4.48
CA SER A 40 -4.31 12.49 5.54
C SER A 40 -4.93 12.64 6.92
N PHE A 41 -6.12 13.24 7.00
CA PHE A 41 -6.85 13.38 8.25
C PHE A 41 -7.59 12.09 8.63
N PHE A 42 -8.33 11.46 7.70
CA PHE A 42 -9.23 10.34 8.01
C PHE A 42 -8.56 8.96 8.05
N VAL A 43 -7.50 8.72 7.27
CA VAL A 43 -6.82 7.42 7.23
C VAL A 43 -6.29 6.98 8.60
N PRO A 44 -5.65 7.85 9.41
CA PRO A 44 -5.25 7.50 10.77
C PRO A 44 -6.42 7.03 11.66
N PHE A 45 -7.58 7.69 11.59
CA PHE A 45 -8.76 7.31 12.38
C PHE A 45 -9.33 5.95 11.96
N TYR A 46 -9.32 5.65 10.65
CA TYR A 46 -9.72 4.33 10.16
C TYR A 46 -8.85 3.23 10.78
N PHE A 47 -7.53 3.38 10.73
CA PHE A 47 -6.61 2.38 11.29
C PHE A 47 -6.67 2.30 12.81
N PHE A 48 -6.89 3.42 13.49
CA PHE A 48 -7.10 3.43 14.93
C PHE A 48 -8.36 2.64 15.30
N ASN A 49 -9.50 2.92 14.68
CA ASN A 49 -10.74 2.19 14.92
C ASN A 49 -10.64 0.70 14.52
N ALA A 50 -9.98 0.38 13.40
CA ALA A 50 -9.73 -1.00 13.02
C ALA A 50 -8.88 -1.73 14.08
N GLY A 51 -7.90 -1.03 14.67
CA GLY A 51 -7.05 -1.53 15.74
C GLY A 51 -7.80 -1.80 17.05
N THR A 52 -8.78 -0.98 17.42
CA THR A 52 -9.55 -1.17 18.66
C THR A 52 -10.47 -2.40 18.63
N HIS A 53 -10.82 -2.90 17.44
CA HIS A 53 -11.63 -4.11 17.27
C HIS A 53 -10.82 -5.41 17.29
N VAL A 54 -9.49 -5.32 17.43
CA VAL A 54 -8.62 -6.49 17.55
C VAL A 54 -8.82 -7.12 18.94
N PRO A 55 -9.29 -8.37 19.04
CA PRO A 55 -9.48 -9.04 20.32
C PRO A 55 -8.12 -9.26 21.01
N GLY A 56 -8.07 -9.14 22.33
CA GLY A 56 -6.82 -9.32 23.10
C GLY A 56 -6.22 -10.72 22.95
N ASP A 57 -7.06 -11.73 22.75
CA ASP A 57 -6.74 -13.12 22.47
C ASP A 57 -6.06 -13.34 21.10
N ALA A 58 -6.15 -12.38 20.17
CA ALA A 58 -5.33 -12.36 18.95
C ALA A 58 -3.90 -11.82 19.19
N LEU A 59 -3.61 -11.24 20.36
CA LEU A 59 -2.29 -10.76 20.76
C LEU A 59 -1.56 -11.79 21.64
N SER A 60 -1.71 -13.07 21.31
CA SER A 60 -1.02 -14.17 22.01
C SER A 60 0.39 -14.41 21.46
N LEU A 61 1.26 -15.00 22.27
CA LEU A 61 2.60 -15.45 21.83
C LEU A 61 2.50 -16.49 20.70
N GLU A 62 1.46 -17.32 20.71
CA GLU A 62 1.17 -18.28 19.65
C GLU A 62 0.85 -17.58 18.33
N ALA A 63 0.05 -16.52 18.36
CA ALA A 63 -0.28 -15.71 17.18
C ALA A 63 0.97 -15.02 16.61
N LEU A 64 1.85 -14.53 17.49
CA LEU A 64 3.16 -13.98 17.11
C LEU A 64 4.05 -15.04 16.43
N GLY A 65 4.21 -16.22 17.04
CA GLY A 65 5.00 -17.31 16.47
C GLY A 65 4.49 -17.77 15.11
N LEU A 66 3.17 -17.92 14.99
CA LEU A 66 2.51 -18.28 13.73
C LEU A 66 2.61 -17.15 12.70
N GLY A 67 2.54 -15.89 13.11
CA GLY A 67 2.76 -14.72 12.26
C GLY A 67 4.19 -14.66 11.70
N VAL A 68 5.19 -14.96 12.52
CA VAL A 68 6.59 -15.08 12.08
C VAL A 68 6.72 -16.20 11.05
N LEU A 69 6.14 -17.38 11.32
CA LEU A 69 6.16 -18.51 10.40
C LEU A 69 5.51 -18.16 9.05
N ILE A 70 4.30 -17.59 9.06
CA ILE A 70 3.61 -17.12 7.85
C ILE A 70 4.49 -16.12 7.10
N THR A 71 5.11 -15.18 7.80
CA THR A 71 5.98 -14.18 7.17
C THR A 71 7.18 -14.83 6.52
N LEU A 72 7.89 -15.73 7.19
CA LEU A 72 9.07 -16.42 6.66
C LEU A 72 8.75 -17.29 5.44
N VAL A 73 7.51 -17.74 5.27
CA VAL A 73 7.10 -18.55 4.12
C VAL A 73 6.51 -17.68 3.01
N VAL A 74 5.48 -16.89 3.33
CA VAL A 74 4.65 -16.19 2.34
C VAL A 74 5.38 -14.98 1.77
N LEU A 75 6.13 -14.22 2.57
CA LEU A 75 6.84 -13.04 2.05
C LEU A 75 7.93 -13.43 1.05
N PRO A 76 8.85 -14.37 1.32
CA PRO A 76 9.84 -14.79 0.32
C PRO A 76 9.20 -15.36 -0.94
N LEU A 77 8.15 -16.18 -0.80
CA LEU A 77 7.42 -16.71 -1.95
C LEU A 77 6.83 -15.59 -2.82
N ARG A 78 6.16 -14.61 -2.20
CA ARG A 78 5.58 -13.46 -2.89
C ARG A 78 6.64 -12.64 -3.61
N LEU A 79 7.76 -12.35 -2.96
CA LEU A 79 8.86 -11.62 -3.59
C LEU A 79 9.48 -12.43 -4.74
N ALA A 80 9.67 -13.74 -4.56
CA ALA A 80 10.23 -14.62 -5.58
C ALA A 80 9.34 -14.67 -6.83
N VAL A 81 8.02 -14.79 -6.68
CA VAL A 81 7.06 -14.76 -7.79
C VAL A 81 7.16 -13.45 -8.57
N ILE A 82 7.15 -12.30 -7.88
CA ILE A 82 7.24 -10.99 -8.54
C ILE A 82 8.61 -10.84 -9.24
N VAL A 83 9.69 -11.24 -8.58
CA VAL A 83 11.04 -11.17 -9.18
C VAL A 83 11.12 -12.04 -10.41
N LEU A 84 10.66 -13.29 -10.33
CA LEU A 84 10.70 -14.25 -11.43
C LEU A 84 9.88 -13.76 -12.63
N GLN A 85 8.64 -13.31 -12.38
CA GLN A 85 7.79 -12.72 -13.40
C GLN A 85 8.49 -11.54 -14.07
N ARG A 86 9.11 -10.64 -13.29
CA ARG A 86 9.78 -9.47 -13.84
C ARG A 86 11.02 -9.82 -14.65
N ARG A 87 11.78 -10.84 -14.24
CA ARG A 87 12.92 -11.31 -15.02
C ARG A 87 12.50 -11.96 -16.33
N MET A 88 11.47 -12.80 -16.31
CA MET A 88 11.01 -13.51 -17.51
C MET A 88 10.33 -12.59 -18.52
N VAL A 89 9.52 -11.63 -18.05
CA VAL A 89 8.73 -10.76 -18.94
C VAL A 89 9.49 -9.51 -19.37
N PHE A 90 10.29 -8.91 -18.47
CA PHE A 90 10.92 -7.60 -18.71
C PHE A 90 12.46 -7.66 -18.77
N GLY A 91 13.09 -8.84 -18.56
CA GLY A 91 14.55 -8.99 -18.66
C GLY A 91 15.35 -8.26 -17.57
N GLU A 92 14.72 -7.88 -16.46
CA GLU A 92 15.36 -7.02 -15.46
C GLU A 92 16.42 -7.71 -14.58
N SER A 93 17.32 -6.90 -14.03
CA SER A 93 18.31 -7.36 -13.05
C SER A 93 17.65 -7.71 -11.70
N LEU A 94 18.21 -8.68 -10.96
CA LEU A 94 17.68 -9.12 -9.66
C LEU A 94 17.48 -7.96 -8.68
N ARG A 95 18.42 -7.02 -8.62
CA ARG A 95 18.35 -5.87 -7.72
C ARG A 95 17.18 -4.93 -8.07
N SER A 96 16.95 -4.68 -9.36
CA SER A 96 15.80 -3.91 -9.83
C SER A 96 14.48 -4.63 -9.51
N SER A 97 14.42 -5.91 -9.83
CA SER A 97 13.26 -6.77 -9.56
C SER A 97 12.91 -6.83 -8.08
N LEU A 98 13.90 -7.03 -7.21
CA LEU A 98 13.72 -7.06 -5.75
C LEU A 98 13.25 -5.72 -5.19
N ARG A 99 13.80 -4.60 -5.68
CA ARG A 99 13.38 -3.26 -5.24
C ARG A 99 11.90 -3.02 -5.53
N VAL A 100 11.43 -3.39 -6.73
CA VAL A 100 10.02 -3.26 -7.11
C VAL A 100 9.15 -4.25 -6.34
N ALA A 101 9.59 -5.50 -6.16
CA ALA A 101 8.86 -6.48 -5.37
C ALA A 101 8.64 -6.02 -3.92
N LEU A 102 9.67 -5.42 -3.30
CA LEU A 102 9.58 -4.82 -1.97
C LEU A 102 8.61 -3.63 -1.97
N ALA A 103 8.67 -2.74 -2.95
CA ALA A 103 7.73 -1.60 -3.04
C ALA A 103 6.26 -2.04 -3.20
N LEU A 104 6.02 -3.21 -3.78
CA LEU A 104 4.69 -3.82 -3.94
C LEU A 104 4.29 -4.73 -2.77
N SER A 105 5.14 -4.89 -1.75
CA SER A 105 4.89 -5.74 -0.57
C SER A 105 3.74 -5.26 0.34
N PRO A 106 3.55 -3.94 0.60
CA PRO A 106 2.50 -3.47 1.49
C PRO A 106 1.13 -4.08 1.18
N SER A 107 0.46 -4.62 2.19
CA SER A 107 -0.82 -5.34 2.04
C SER A 107 -1.82 -5.07 3.15
N LEU A 108 -1.51 -4.14 4.07
CA LEU A 108 -2.17 -4.01 5.36
C LEU A 108 -3.69 -3.93 5.29
N ILE A 109 -4.24 -2.97 4.54
CA ILE A 109 -5.70 -2.76 4.46
C ILE A 109 -6.40 -4.01 3.93
N PHE A 110 -5.89 -4.60 2.84
CA PHE A 110 -6.49 -5.78 2.23
C PHE A 110 -6.43 -6.99 3.17
N THR A 111 -5.30 -7.21 3.84
CA THR A 111 -5.14 -8.31 4.78
C THR A 111 -6.02 -8.13 6.02
N LEU A 112 -6.15 -6.91 6.55
CA LEU A 112 -7.06 -6.63 7.66
C LEU A 112 -8.52 -6.93 7.29
N VAL A 113 -8.96 -6.48 6.12
CA VAL A 113 -10.31 -6.74 5.64
C VAL A 113 -10.52 -8.24 5.43
N LEU A 114 -9.57 -8.93 4.79
CA LEU A 114 -9.66 -10.37 4.58
C LEU A 114 -9.70 -11.15 5.90
N ALA A 115 -8.80 -10.82 6.84
CA ALA A 115 -8.76 -11.43 8.16
C ALA A 115 -10.08 -11.18 8.93
N GLY A 116 -10.65 -9.99 8.81
CA GLY A 116 -11.96 -9.65 9.38
C GLY A 116 -13.08 -10.55 8.84
N ILE A 117 -13.15 -10.72 7.51
CA ILE A 117 -14.11 -11.63 6.88
C ILE A 117 -13.89 -13.06 7.35
N MET A 118 -12.64 -13.53 7.36
CA MET A 118 -12.28 -14.88 7.78
C MET A 118 -12.76 -15.15 9.21
N ARG A 119 -12.65 -14.17 10.10
CA ARG A 119 -13.14 -14.28 11.48
C ARG A 119 -14.66 -14.23 11.56
N GLU A 120 -15.29 -13.25 10.92
CA GLU A 120 -16.74 -13.01 11.02
C GLU A 120 -17.57 -14.09 10.30
N HIS A 121 -17.14 -14.54 9.13
CA HIS A 121 -17.92 -15.44 8.26
C HIS A 121 -17.45 -16.89 8.31
N PHE A 122 -16.20 -17.15 8.67
CA PHE A 122 -15.61 -18.50 8.65
C PHE A 122 -15.15 -18.98 10.03
N ALA A 123 -15.47 -18.22 11.10
CA ALA A 123 -15.13 -18.56 12.50
C ALA A 123 -13.66 -18.95 12.69
N VAL A 124 -12.76 -18.29 11.97
CA VAL A 124 -11.32 -18.59 11.99
C VAL A 124 -10.74 -18.36 13.39
N PRO A 125 -9.82 -19.22 13.86
CA PRO A 125 -9.23 -19.09 15.19
C PRO A 125 -8.59 -17.71 15.44
N PRO A 126 -8.72 -17.13 16.65
CA PRO A 126 -8.12 -15.83 17.01
C PRO A 126 -6.61 -15.78 16.76
N VAL A 127 -5.92 -16.92 16.94
CA VAL A 127 -4.48 -17.08 16.69
C VAL A 127 -4.13 -16.81 15.23
N LEU A 128 -4.90 -17.36 14.28
CA LEU A 128 -4.65 -17.14 12.85
C LEU A 128 -4.97 -15.70 12.45
N TYR A 129 -6.03 -15.11 13.01
CA TYR A 129 -6.34 -13.70 12.82
C TYR A 129 -5.16 -12.82 13.26
N GLY A 130 -4.66 -13.01 14.48
CA GLY A 130 -3.50 -12.27 15.01
C GLY A 130 -2.24 -12.46 14.16
N ALA A 131 -1.99 -13.68 13.69
CA ALA A 131 -0.86 -13.98 12.82
C ALA A 131 -0.94 -13.26 11.46
N LEU A 132 -2.12 -13.16 10.86
CA LEU A 132 -2.35 -12.41 9.62
C LEU A 132 -2.13 -10.90 9.84
N LEU A 133 -2.55 -10.37 10.99
CA LEU A 133 -2.29 -8.98 11.39
C LEU A 133 -0.78 -8.72 11.52
N PHE A 134 -0.05 -9.63 12.17
CA PHE A 134 1.40 -9.53 12.28
C PHE A 134 2.08 -9.57 10.91
N TYR A 135 1.72 -10.54 10.06
CA TYR A 135 2.20 -10.63 8.68
C TYR A 135 1.93 -9.33 7.90
N ALA A 136 0.72 -8.79 8.00
CA ALA A 136 0.32 -7.56 7.34
C ALA A 136 1.16 -6.35 7.79
N ALA A 137 1.41 -6.23 9.10
CA ALA A 137 2.23 -5.17 9.69
C ALA A 137 3.68 -5.27 9.20
N VAL A 138 4.30 -6.45 9.32
CA VAL A 138 5.70 -6.66 8.91
C VAL A 138 5.87 -6.38 7.42
N THR A 139 5.02 -6.94 6.56
CA THR A 139 5.13 -6.74 5.10
C THR A 139 4.91 -5.30 4.65
N THR A 140 4.20 -4.51 5.44
CA THR A 140 3.90 -3.09 5.16
C THR A 140 5.00 -2.17 5.67
N LEU A 141 5.62 -2.50 6.81
CA LEU A 141 6.74 -1.75 7.35
C LEU A 141 8.07 -2.09 6.64
N LEU A 142 8.16 -3.29 6.05
CA LEU A 142 9.37 -3.80 5.41
C LEU A 142 10.04 -2.79 4.44
N PRO A 143 9.32 -2.14 3.51
CA PRO A 143 9.97 -1.21 2.57
C PRO A 143 10.57 -0.01 3.29
N SER A 144 9.86 0.56 4.27
CA SER A 144 10.35 1.69 5.06
C SER A 144 11.60 1.32 5.86
N LEU A 145 11.64 0.10 6.42
CA LEU A 145 12.78 -0.41 7.18
C LEU A 145 14.01 -0.68 6.27
N VAL A 146 13.78 -1.24 5.09
CA VAL A 146 14.84 -1.61 4.15
C VAL A 146 15.40 -0.39 3.41
N PHE A 147 14.53 0.54 2.98
CA PHE A 147 14.95 1.67 2.14
C PHE A 147 15.43 2.89 2.94
N ARG A 148 15.28 2.91 4.28
CA ARG A 148 15.71 3.96 5.25
C ARG A 148 15.26 5.40 4.98
N LYS A 149 14.89 5.74 3.75
CA LYS A 149 13.88 6.73 3.46
C LYS A 149 12.56 6.08 3.83
N ALA A 150 11.77 6.77 4.64
CA ALA A 150 10.33 6.57 4.61
C ALA A 150 9.90 6.45 3.13
N LEU A 151 8.81 5.75 2.86
CA LEU A 151 8.03 6.08 1.67
C LEU A 151 7.79 7.59 1.71
N ASP A 152 8.71 8.33 1.10
CA ASP A 152 8.66 9.75 0.93
C ASP A 152 7.64 9.87 -0.18
N VAL A 153 6.39 9.80 0.24
CA VAL A 153 5.31 10.48 -0.46
C VAL A 153 5.58 11.96 -0.17
N ASP A 154 6.72 12.47 -0.63
CA ASP A 154 6.91 13.89 -0.85
C ASP A 154 6.23 14.18 -2.18
N PRO A 155 4.98 14.70 -2.15
CA PRO A 155 4.22 14.91 -3.35
C PRO A 155 4.75 16.11 -4.15
N ALA A 156 5.72 16.87 -3.61
CA ALA A 156 6.27 18.08 -4.22
C ALA A 156 7.28 17.79 -5.35
N GLN A 157 7.63 16.53 -5.60
CA GLN A 157 8.52 16.18 -6.73
C GLN A 157 7.87 16.34 -8.11
N TYR A 158 6.58 16.65 -8.18
CA TYR A 158 5.89 17.05 -9.41
C TYR A 158 5.93 18.57 -9.68
N GLU A 159 6.53 19.37 -8.79
CA GLU A 159 6.59 20.84 -8.92
C GLU A 159 7.95 21.38 -9.37
N ARG A 160 8.83 20.57 -10.00
CA ARG A 160 9.90 21.16 -10.82
C ARG A 160 9.44 21.27 -12.26
N PRO A 161 9.04 22.47 -12.72
CA PRO A 161 9.08 22.74 -14.14
C PRO A 161 10.56 22.72 -14.55
N ASP A 162 10.96 21.70 -15.31
CA ASP A 162 12.12 21.79 -16.19
C ASP A 162 11.83 22.93 -17.18
N GLY A 163 12.26 24.14 -16.86
CA GLY A 163 11.81 25.35 -17.57
C GLY A 163 12.77 26.55 -17.60
N ASP A 164 13.85 26.58 -16.83
CA ASP A 164 14.81 27.72 -16.87
C ASP A 164 15.95 27.49 -17.88
N ALA A 165 15.62 26.89 -19.02
CA ALA A 165 16.51 26.69 -20.14
C ALA A 165 16.04 27.43 -21.40
N GLN A 166 15.66 28.71 -21.31
CA GLN A 166 15.85 29.71 -22.39
C GLN A 166 15.25 31.06 -22.02
N GLN A 167 16.09 31.93 -21.46
CA GLN A 167 15.95 33.37 -21.69
C GLN A 167 17.33 33.97 -22.00
N LYS A 168 17.93 33.50 -23.11
CA LYS A 168 18.83 34.34 -23.89
C LYS A 168 17.95 35.17 -24.82
N GLY A 169 17.60 36.39 -24.39
CA GLY A 169 17.11 37.40 -25.32
C GLY A 169 18.21 37.75 -26.33
N PRO A 170 17.89 38.03 -27.60
CA PRO A 170 18.88 38.42 -28.58
C PRO A 170 19.44 39.80 -28.23
N ALA A 171 20.76 39.94 -28.38
CA ALA A 171 21.41 41.24 -28.40
C ALA A 171 21.00 41.97 -29.68
N THR A 172 20.35 43.13 -29.53
CA THR A 172 20.41 44.33 -30.38
C THR A 172 19.59 45.42 -29.75
#